data_AF-A0A1L8QZN6-F1
#
_entry.id   AF-A0A1L8QZN6-F1
#
_cell.length_a   1.000
_cell.length_b   1.000
_cell.length_c   1.000
_cell.angle_alpha   90.00
_cell.angle_beta   90.00
_cell.angle_gamma   90.00
#
_symmetry.space_group_name_H-M   'P 1'
#
loop_
_entity.id
_entity.type
_entity.pdbx_description
1 polymer ?
#
loop_
_entity_poly.entity_id
_entity_poly.type
_entity_poly.pdbx_seq_one_letter_code
_entity_poly.pdbx_strand_id
1 'polypeptide(L)'
;MVGKKEALKTYAKLTDGQEFAYRLNEQNQFIKQTSLANYKDQVFRVTDKVKTSGDKEMIRLVKEDSANTEFGWVPKTALVLHNGTYTKKTGYVAVTTSKLSLQKDVFSNAQIKNFNKKTLQYREIYTVNKKEYYALYNYQNQFVGFTAKGNGLVLNTSAGGKFYSENRYATFMQKGKVLWNNFSFNSARGNTSSYYGKTVKIKGYYQHLNNS
;
A
#
# COMPACT_ATOMS: atom_id res chain seq x y z
N MET A 1 -1.96 7.36 -34.18
CA MET A 1 -2.96 6.59 -33.42
C MET A 1 -2.26 5.47 -32.67
N VAL A 2 -2.88 4.97 -31.61
CA VAL A 2 -2.31 3.96 -30.72
C VAL A 2 -2.96 2.61 -31.00
N GLY A 3 -2.15 1.54 -31.06
CA GLY A 3 -2.62 0.18 -31.28
C GLY A 3 -3.30 -0.45 -30.05
N LYS A 4 -3.48 -1.76 -30.08
CA LYS A 4 -4.06 -2.52 -28.95
C LYS A 4 -3.15 -2.46 -27.72
N LYS A 5 -3.71 -2.10 -26.57
CA LYS A 5 -3.01 -2.12 -25.27
C LYS A 5 -2.81 -3.57 -24.81
N GLU A 6 -1.61 -3.87 -24.33
CA GLU A 6 -1.28 -5.15 -23.69
C GLU A 6 -0.99 -4.90 -22.21
N ALA A 7 -1.64 -5.67 -21.33
CA ALA A 7 -1.41 -5.56 -19.89
C ALA A 7 0.00 -6.07 -19.55
N LEU A 8 0.78 -5.24 -18.87
CA LEU A 8 2.14 -5.54 -18.46
C LEU A 8 2.30 -5.18 -16.99
N LYS A 9 2.33 -6.18 -16.12
CA LYS A 9 2.39 -5.99 -14.66
C LYS A 9 3.83 -6.07 -14.15
N THR A 10 4.64 -5.08 -14.49
CA THR A 10 6.06 -5.01 -14.11
C THR A 10 6.42 -3.62 -13.57
N TYR A 11 7.70 -3.27 -13.56
CA TYR A 11 8.23 -1.98 -13.17
C TYR A 11 9.12 -1.38 -14.23
N ALA A 12 9.24 -0.07 -14.17
CA ALA A 12 10.16 0.69 -14.96
C ALA A 12 10.95 1.64 -14.07
N LYS A 13 12.27 1.71 -14.28
CA LYS A 13 13.08 2.82 -13.79
C LYS A 13 13.31 3.78 -14.94
N LEU A 14 12.98 5.06 -14.73
CA LEU A 14 13.28 6.10 -15.70
C LEU A 14 14.79 6.34 -15.73
N THR A 15 15.36 6.35 -16.92
CA THR A 15 16.81 6.52 -17.14
C THR A 15 17.14 7.73 -17.99
N ASP A 16 16.24 8.10 -18.90
CA ASP A 16 16.38 9.29 -19.73
C ASP A 16 15.50 10.43 -19.22
N GLY A 17 16.14 11.54 -18.82
CA GLY A 17 15.46 12.75 -18.37
C GLY A 17 15.11 13.73 -19.49
N GLN A 18 15.62 13.52 -20.72
CA GLN A 18 15.36 14.41 -21.86
C GLN A 18 14.02 14.11 -22.55
N GLU A 19 13.42 12.97 -22.20
CA GLU A 19 12.13 12.54 -22.71
C GLU A 19 10.94 13.15 -21.95
N PHE A 20 9.74 12.87 -22.43
CA PHE A 20 8.50 13.35 -21.84
C PHE A 20 7.57 12.19 -21.47
N ALA A 21 6.71 12.42 -20.48
CA ALA A 21 5.50 11.65 -20.31
C ALA A 21 4.38 12.25 -21.16
N TYR A 22 3.48 11.37 -21.61
CA TYR A 22 2.38 11.66 -22.51
C TYR A 22 1.05 11.19 -21.92
N ARG A 23 -0.06 11.80 -22.35
CA ARG A 23 -1.41 11.28 -22.12
C ARG A 23 -2.08 10.95 -23.45
N LEU A 24 -3.11 10.11 -23.44
CA LEU A 24 -3.96 9.92 -24.60
C LEU A 24 -5.05 10.98 -24.62
N ASN A 25 -5.31 11.56 -25.78
CA ASN A 25 -6.54 12.34 -26.02
C ASN A 25 -7.71 11.41 -26.40
N GLU A 26 -8.87 12.02 -26.63
CA GLU A 26 -10.10 11.34 -27.03
C GLU A 26 -9.95 10.57 -28.35
N GLN A 27 -9.03 11.01 -29.22
CA GLN A 27 -8.72 10.36 -30.50
C GLN A 27 -7.60 9.29 -30.38
N ASN A 28 -7.24 8.86 -29.16
CA ASN A 28 -6.16 7.90 -28.90
C ASN A 28 -4.82 8.31 -29.53
N GLN A 29 -4.46 9.58 -29.38
CA GLN A 29 -3.17 10.14 -29.78
C GLN A 29 -2.41 10.62 -28.54
N PHE A 30 -1.08 10.46 -28.57
CA PHE A 30 -0.23 10.91 -27.48
C PHE A 30 -0.03 12.42 -27.52
N ILE A 31 -0.47 13.09 -26.44
CA ILE A 31 -0.21 14.50 -26.19
C ILE A 31 0.87 14.59 -25.12
N LYS A 32 1.95 15.32 -25.43
CA LYS A 32 3.05 15.61 -24.50
C LYS A 32 2.52 16.29 -23.23
N GLN A 33 3.01 15.91 -22.06
CA GLN A 33 2.57 16.46 -20.77
C GLN A 33 3.72 17.05 -19.98
N THR A 34 4.56 16.21 -19.38
CA THR A 34 5.59 16.64 -18.43
C THR A 34 6.96 16.13 -18.84
N SER A 35 7.99 16.91 -18.56
CA SER A 35 9.39 16.48 -18.77
C SER A 35 9.77 15.41 -17.74
N LEU A 36 10.58 14.45 -18.16
CA LEU A 36 11.10 13.40 -17.29
C LEU A 36 12.34 13.82 -16.47
N ALA A 37 12.86 15.04 -16.66
CA ALA A 37 14.10 15.50 -16.03
C ALA A 37 14.10 15.33 -14.49
N ASN A 38 12.97 15.66 -13.85
CA ASN A 38 12.81 15.56 -12.39
C ASN A 38 12.47 14.15 -11.89
N TYR A 39 12.28 13.19 -12.81
CA TYR A 39 11.86 11.83 -12.51
C TYR A 39 12.94 10.81 -12.86
N LYS A 40 14.12 11.26 -13.31
CA LYS A 40 15.26 10.38 -13.53
C LYS A 40 15.56 9.57 -12.26
N ASP A 41 15.86 8.30 -12.47
CA ASP A 41 16.10 7.29 -11.45
C ASP A 41 14.91 6.90 -10.55
N GLN A 42 13.72 7.47 -10.78
CA GLN A 42 12.52 7.03 -10.09
C GLN A 42 11.97 5.73 -10.70
N VAL A 43 11.45 4.87 -9.83
CA VAL A 43 10.81 3.61 -10.20
C VAL A 43 9.31 3.82 -10.18
N PHE A 44 8.65 3.30 -11.21
CA PHE A 44 7.20 3.33 -11.36
C PHE A 44 6.64 1.94 -11.61
N ARG A 45 5.38 1.75 -11.24
CA ARG A 45 4.61 0.58 -11.64
C ARG A 45 4.20 0.72 -13.10
N VAL A 46 4.37 -0.36 -13.85
CA VAL A 46 3.89 -0.47 -15.22
C VAL A 46 2.56 -1.19 -15.22
N THR A 47 1.57 -0.70 -15.96
CA THR A 47 0.28 -1.40 -16.13
C THR A 47 0.08 -1.96 -17.52
N ASP A 48 0.53 -1.22 -18.52
CA ASP A 48 0.20 -1.45 -19.91
C ASP A 48 1.40 -1.07 -20.78
N LYS A 49 1.49 -1.72 -21.94
CA LYS A 49 2.33 -1.28 -23.04
C LYS A 49 1.49 -1.17 -24.31
N VAL A 50 1.95 -0.37 -25.25
CA VAL A 50 1.31 -0.22 -26.55
C VAL A 50 2.30 0.21 -27.62
N LYS A 51 2.02 -0.14 -28.87
CA LYS A 51 2.76 0.36 -30.03
C LYS A 51 1.99 1.49 -30.72
N THR A 52 2.74 2.49 -31.19
CA THR A 52 2.23 3.52 -32.11
C THR A 52 2.21 3.00 -33.54
N SER A 53 1.58 3.75 -34.46
CA SER A 53 1.61 3.46 -35.90
C SER A 53 3.01 3.51 -36.54
N GLY A 54 4.01 4.11 -35.86
CA GLY A 54 5.42 4.11 -36.28
C GLY A 54 6.27 3.14 -35.46
N ASP A 55 5.68 2.07 -34.93
CA ASP A 55 6.32 1.02 -34.12
C ASP A 55 7.03 1.46 -32.83
N LYS A 56 6.88 2.72 -32.41
CA LYS A 56 7.35 3.16 -31.09
C LYS A 56 6.55 2.49 -29.98
N GLU A 57 7.24 1.80 -29.08
CA GLU A 57 6.64 1.19 -27.89
C GLU A 57 6.56 2.21 -26.75
N MET A 58 5.37 2.32 -26.17
CA MET A 58 5.03 3.24 -25.09
C MET A 58 4.56 2.44 -23.89
N ILE A 59 5.04 2.83 -22.71
CA ILE A 59 4.82 2.13 -21.44
C ILE A 59 4.02 3.03 -20.52
N ARG A 60 2.91 2.52 -19.99
CA ARG A 60 2.06 3.27 -19.06
C ARG A 60 2.58 3.11 -17.64
N LEU A 61 2.92 4.24 -17.03
CA LEU A 61 3.46 4.34 -15.67
C LEU A 61 2.41 4.88 -14.70
N VAL A 62 2.41 4.33 -13.50
CA VAL A 62 1.51 4.70 -12.40
C VAL A 62 2.34 4.90 -11.12
N LYS A 63 1.95 5.90 -10.32
CA LYS A 63 2.57 6.18 -9.03
C LYS A 63 2.10 5.18 -7.97
N GLU A 64 2.97 4.92 -7.00
CA GLU A 64 2.65 4.13 -5.80
C GLU A 64 1.94 5.03 -4.79
N ASP A 65 0.66 5.26 -5.02
CA ASP A 65 -0.22 6.02 -4.14
C ASP A 65 -1.60 5.36 -4.04
N SER A 66 -2.41 5.79 -3.08
CA SER A 66 -3.73 5.21 -2.84
C SER A 66 -4.69 5.32 -4.01
N ALA A 67 -4.51 6.33 -4.86
CA ALA A 67 -5.36 6.60 -6.00
C ALA A 67 -4.89 5.83 -7.24
N ASN A 68 -3.73 5.16 -7.18
CA ASN A 68 -3.06 4.63 -8.36
C ASN A 68 -2.96 5.70 -9.45
N THR A 69 -2.49 6.89 -9.07
CA THR A 69 -2.46 8.06 -9.94
C THR A 69 -1.62 7.77 -11.17
N GLU A 70 -2.23 7.90 -12.35
CA GLU A 70 -1.53 7.76 -13.61
C GLU A 70 -0.43 8.84 -13.71
N PHE A 71 0.81 8.39 -13.94
CA PHE A 71 1.91 9.28 -14.26
C PHE A 71 1.87 9.64 -15.75
N GLY A 72 1.60 8.64 -16.59
CA GLY A 72 1.42 8.81 -18.03
C GLY A 72 2.11 7.71 -18.83
N TRP A 73 2.13 7.89 -20.14
CA TRP A 73 2.81 7.02 -21.10
C TRP A 73 4.20 7.57 -21.41
N VAL A 74 5.19 6.69 -21.37
CA VAL A 74 6.60 7.05 -21.58
C VAL A 74 7.18 6.16 -22.69
N PRO A 75 8.01 6.67 -23.61
CA PRO A 75 8.72 5.84 -24.57
C PRO A 75 9.53 4.75 -23.88
N LYS A 76 9.46 3.51 -24.38
CA LYS A 76 10.21 2.38 -23.82
C LYS A 76 11.73 2.63 -23.76
N THR A 77 12.25 3.48 -24.65
CA THR A 77 13.65 3.92 -24.73
C THR A 77 14.08 4.80 -23.56
N ALA A 78 13.14 5.49 -22.91
CA ALA A 78 13.44 6.39 -21.78
C ALA A 78 13.59 5.66 -20.44
N LEU A 79 13.40 4.34 -20.43
CA LEU A 79 13.30 3.54 -19.22
C LEU A 79 13.88 2.13 -19.36
N VAL A 80 14.25 1.55 -18.23
CA VAL A 80 14.59 0.14 -18.12
C VAL A 80 13.45 -0.59 -17.43
N LEU A 81 12.97 -1.67 -18.04
CA LEU A 81 12.01 -2.56 -17.39
C LEU A 81 12.78 -3.48 -16.45
N HIS A 82 12.29 -3.60 -15.22
CA HIS A 82 12.88 -4.51 -14.25
C HIS A 82 12.15 -5.85 -14.24
N ASN A 83 12.87 -6.91 -13.86
CA ASN A 83 12.28 -8.22 -13.63
C ASN A 83 11.47 -8.19 -12.33
N GLY A 84 10.19 -8.56 -12.43
CA GLY A 84 9.29 -8.66 -11.29
C GLY A 84 7.84 -8.56 -11.73
N THR A 85 6.94 -8.93 -10.83
CA THR A 85 5.50 -8.84 -11.08
C THR A 85 4.77 -8.29 -9.87
N TYR A 86 3.53 -7.84 -10.10
CA TYR A 86 2.65 -7.46 -9.00
C TYR A 86 1.24 -8.04 -9.16
N THR A 87 0.60 -8.27 -8.01
CA THR A 87 -0.80 -8.66 -7.92
C THR A 87 -1.54 -7.67 -7.04
N LYS A 88 -2.65 -7.13 -7.54
CA LYS A 88 -3.58 -6.36 -6.71
C LYS A 88 -4.25 -7.30 -5.72
N LYS A 89 -4.02 -7.06 -4.44
CA LYS A 89 -4.60 -7.83 -3.34
C LYS A 89 -4.61 -6.97 -2.09
N THR A 90 -5.81 -6.72 -1.59
CA THR A 90 -5.98 -5.96 -0.35
C THR A 90 -6.01 -6.89 0.86
N GLY A 91 -5.39 -6.47 1.94
CA GLY A 91 -5.51 -7.11 3.24
C GLY A 91 -4.85 -6.26 4.33
N TYR A 92 -4.75 -6.83 5.53
CA TYR A 92 -4.20 -6.14 6.69
C TYR A 92 -2.99 -6.89 7.24
N VAL A 93 -2.08 -6.12 7.83
CA VAL A 93 -0.90 -6.63 8.50
C VAL A 93 -0.77 -5.98 9.87
N ALA A 94 -0.56 -6.79 10.90
CA ALA A 94 -0.14 -6.31 12.21
C ALA A 94 1.38 -6.39 12.31
N VAL A 95 2.03 -5.27 12.63
CA VAL A 95 3.48 -5.18 12.79
C VAL A 95 3.86 -5.52 14.22
N THR A 96 4.75 -6.49 14.41
CA THR A 96 5.16 -6.99 15.74
C THR A 96 6.61 -6.66 16.10
N THR A 97 7.28 -5.85 15.27
CA THR A 97 8.66 -5.41 15.46
C THR A 97 8.75 -3.88 15.60
N SER A 98 9.69 -3.39 16.40
CA SER A 98 10.05 -1.96 16.46
C SER A 98 10.99 -1.51 15.35
N LYS A 99 11.55 -2.44 14.58
CA LYS A 99 12.49 -2.18 13.49
C LYS A 99 11.90 -2.72 12.18
N LEU A 100 10.86 -2.06 11.67
CA LEU A 100 10.28 -2.41 10.38
C LEU A 100 11.10 -1.79 9.25
N SER A 101 11.59 -2.63 8.33
CA SER A 101 12.30 -2.20 7.13
C SER A 101 11.30 -1.76 6.05
N LEU A 102 11.34 -0.49 5.68
CA LEU A 102 10.50 0.11 4.65
C LEU A 102 11.35 0.68 3.52
N GLN A 103 11.04 0.26 2.29
CA GLN A 103 11.68 0.76 1.08
C GLN A 103 10.72 1.73 0.37
N LYS A 104 11.24 2.77 -0.28
CA LYS A 104 10.41 3.70 -1.08
C LYS A 104 9.87 3.02 -2.35
N ASP A 105 10.65 2.08 -2.88
CA ASP A 105 10.36 1.17 -3.98
C ASP A 105 11.07 -0.16 -3.72
N VAL A 106 10.63 -1.24 -4.38
CA VAL A 106 11.14 -2.61 -4.17
C VAL A 106 12.60 -2.86 -4.60
N PHE A 107 13.27 -1.85 -5.17
CA PHE A 107 14.68 -1.90 -5.57
C PHE A 107 15.56 -0.98 -4.72
N SER A 108 14.96 -0.13 -3.89
CA SER A 108 15.64 0.84 -3.05
C SER A 108 16.10 0.26 -1.71
N ASN A 109 17.08 0.93 -1.09
CA ASN A 109 17.51 0.59 0.25
C ASN A 109 16.39 0.83 1.27
N ALA A 110 16.30 -0.06 2.26
CA ALA A 110 15.33 0.07 3.33
C ALA A 110 15.74 1.12 4.35
N GLN A 111 14.76 1.88 4.83
CA GLN A 111 14.84 2.67 6.05
C GLN A 111 14.15 1.93 7.19
N ILE A 112 14.69 2.03 8.40
CA ILE A 112 14.06 1.46 9.59
C ILE A 112 13.08 2.46 10.18
N LYS A 113 11.85 2.01 10.41
CA LYS A 113 10.79 2.78 11.09
C LYS A 113 10.14 1.95 12.19
N ASN A 114 9.63 2.63 13.21
CA ASN A 114 8.91 1.98 14.29
C ASN A 114 7.40 2.02 14.04
N PHE A 115 6.85 0.89 13.63
CA PHE A 115 5.42 0.66 13.50
C PHE A 115 4.94 -0.43 14.47
N ASN A 116 5.69 -0.69 15.55
CA ASN A 116 5.35 -1.79 16.45
C ASN A 116 3.92 -1.66 16.98
N LYS A 117 3.21 -2.79 16.96
CA LYS A 117 1.81 -2.94 17.32
C LYS A 117 0.81 -2.17 16.45
N LYS A 118 1.24 -1.55 15.35
CA LYS A 118 0.31 -0.92 14.40
C LYS A 118 -0.26 -1.95 13.43
N THR A 119 -1.51 -1.73 13.05
CA THR A 119 -2.12 -2.41 11.91
C THR A 119 -2.09 -1.48 10.70
N LEU A 120 -1.61 -2.01 9.58
CA LEU A 120 -1.52 -1.33 8.30
C LEU A 120 -2.29 -2.13 7.25
N GLN A 121 -2.74 -1.46 6.19
CA GLN A 121 -3.32 -2.12 5.03
C GLN A 121 -2.24 -2.38 4.00
N TYR A 122 -2.25 -3.52 3.34
CA TYR A 122 -1.55 -3.68 2.06
C TYR A 122 -2.57 -3.77 0.92
N ARG A 123 -2.20 -3.30 -0.27
CA ARG A 123 -3.09 -3.27 -1.46
C ARG A 123 -2.53 -4.02 -2.66
N GLU A 124 -1.23 -4.25 -2.66
CA GLU A 124 -0.52 -4.96 -3.69
C GLU A 124 0.57 -5.84 -3.07
N ILE A 125 0.80 -6.97 -3.72
CA ILE A 125 1.93 -7.84 -3.45
C ILE A 125 2.83 -7.84 -4.67
N TYR A 126 4.11 -7.65 -4.42
CA TYR A 126 5.14 -7.43 -5.40
C TYR A 126 6.18 -8.54 -5.29
N THR A 127 6.50 -9.20 -6.40
CA THR A 127 7.48 -10.27 -6.44
C THR A 127 8.68 -9.84 -7.26
N VAL A 128 9.80 -9.59 -6.59
CA VAL A 128 11.08 -9.18 -7.20
C VAL A 128 12.18 -10.07 -6.69
N ASN A 129 13.02 -10.61 -7.59
CA ASN A 129 14.12 -11.52 -7.22
C ASN A 129 13.68 -12.65 -6.28
N LYS A 130 12.50 -13.24 -6.54
CA LYS A 130 11.86 -14.30 -5.74
C LYS A 130 11.49 -13.90 -4.29
N LYS A 131 11.44 -12.59 -3.98
CA LYS A 131 10.99 -12.06 -2.68
C LYS A 131 9.66 -11.33 -2.83
N GLU A 132 8.76 -11.54 -1.87
CA GLU A 132 7.48 -10.84 -1.78
C GLU A 132 7.61 -9.56 -0.97
N TYR A 133 7.09 -8.46 -1.51
CA TYR A 133 6.99 -7.16 -0.88
C TYR A 133 5.53 -6.70 -0.84
N TYR A 134 5.13 -6.07 0.26
CA TYR A 134 3.79 -5.53 0.47
C TYR A 134 3.85 -4.01 0.42
N ALA A 135 3.07 -3.38 -0.46
CA ALA A 135 2.86 -1.93 -0.43
C ALA A 135 1.94 -1.59 0.73
N LEU A 136 2.49 -0.94 1.76
CA LEU A 136 1.77 -0.63 2.98
C LEU A 136 1.15 0.76 2.94
N TYR A 137 -0.05 0.87 3.50
CA TYR A 137 -0.85 2.08 3.62
C TYR A 137 -1.36 2.24 5.05
N ASN A 138 -1.38 3.49 5.53
CA ASN A 138 -1.95 3.84 6.82
C ASN A 138 -3.49 4.07 6.71
N TYR A 139 -4.14 4.42 7.83
CA TYR A 139 -5.59 4.68 7.86
C TYR A 139 -6.04 5.91 7.06
N GLN A 140 -5.12 6.82 6.74
CA GLN A 140 -5.37 7.99 5.89
C GLN A 140 -5.20 7.64 4.41
N ASN A 141 -5.05 6.36 4.07
CA ASN A 141 -4.72 5.86 2.74
C ASN A 141 -3.36 6.36 2.23
N GLN A 142 -2.46 6.84 3.08
CA GLN A 142 -1.15 7.27 2.62
C GLN A 142 -0.23 6.07 2.46
N PHE A 143 0.49 6.03 1.33
CA PHE A 143 1.54 5.04 1.10
C PHE A 143 2.67 5.26 2.11
N VAL A 144 3.04 4.20 2.83
CA VAL A 144 4.04 4.21 3.90
C VAL A 144 5.38 3.64 3.43
N GLY A 145 5.35 2.76 2.43
CA GLY A 145 6.53 2.07 1.91
C GLY A 145 6.26 0.59 1.61
N PHE A 146 7.24 -0.03 0.97
CA PHE A 146 7.28 -1.47 0.76
C PHE A 146 7.99 -2.16 1.92
N THR A 147 7.41 -3.23 2.45
CA THR A 147 8.13 -4.15 3.34
C THR A 147 8.25 -5.51 2.70
N ALA A 148 9.41 -6.15 2.83
CA ALA A 148 9.53 -7.57 2.52
C ALA A 148 8.68 -8.39 3.49
N LYS A 149 8.17 -9.53 3.03
CA LYS A 149 7.59 -10.55 3.90
C LYS A 149 8.61 -11.02 4.93
N GLY A 150 8.22 -11.13 6.20
CA GLY A 150 9.12 -11.61 7.26
C GLY A 150 8.46 -11.72 8.63
N ASN A 151 9.26 -12.15 9.62
CA ASN A 151 8.79 -12.55 10.95
C ASN A 151 8.18 -11.40 11.80
N GLY A 152 8.44 -10.14 11.43
CA GLY A 152 7.88 -8.95 12.09
C GLY A 152 6.46 -8.58 11.63
N LEU A 153 5.84 -9.41 10.78
CA LEU A 153 4.55 -9.15 10.16
C LEU A 153 3.60 -10.32 10.41
N VAL A 154 2.40 -10.01 10.89
CA VAL A 154 1.29 -10.95 10.94
C VAL A 154 0.28 -10.55 9.86
N LEU A 155 0.26 -11.31 8.77
CA LEU A 155 -0.54 -11.03 7.57
C LEU A 155 -1.98 -11.52 7.70
N ASN A 156 -2.85 -11.01 6.83
CA ASN A 156 -4.27 -11.39 6.69
C ASN A 156 -5.07 -11.25 8.00
N THR A 157 -4.78 -10.23 8.81
CA THR A 157 -5.67 -9.85 9.92
C THR A 157 -6.93 -9.19 9.38
N SER A 158 -7.80 -8.72 10.28
CA SER A 158 -8.84 -7.73 9.95
C SER A 158 -8.30 -6.30 10.12
N ALA A 159 -9.14 -5.30 9.82
CA ALA A 159 -8.86 -3.91 10.17
C ALA A 159 -8.66 -3.70 11.68
N GLY A 160 -9.21 -4.58 12.53
CA GLY A 160 -8.96 -4.60 13.98
C GLY A 160 -7.57 -5.10 14.37
N GLY A 161 -6.81 -5.66 13.44
CA GLY A 161 -5.46 -6.11 13.72
C GLY A 161 -5.40 -7.43 14.50
N LYS A 162 -4.29 -7.63 15.20
CA LYS A 162 -4.01 -8.82 16.00
C LYS A 162 -4.38 -8.60 17.47
N PHE A 163 -4.80 -9.67 18.15
CA PHE A 163 -4.96 -9.69 19.59
C PHE A 163 -3.61 -9.67 20.32
N TYR A 164 -3.44 -8.72 21.23
CA TYR A 164 -2.33 -8.64 22.17
C TYR A 164 -2.82 -9.06 23.55
N SER A 165 -2.33 -10.20 24.03
CA SER A 165 -2.63 -10.70 25.38
C SER A 165 -2.15 -9.71 26.43
N GLU A 166 -2.96 -9.53 27.46
CA GLU A 166 -2.65 -8.68 28.61
C GLU A 166 -3.30 -9.25 29.87
N ASN A 167 -2.74 -8.90 31.03
CA ASN A 167 -3.22 -9.35 32.33
C ASN A 167 -3.31 -8.16 33.28
N ARG A 168 -4.24 -7.25 33.00
CA ARG A 168 -4.49 -6.03 33.79
C ARG A 168 -5.93 -6.00 34.30
N TYR A 169 -6.20 -5.10 35.21
CA TYR A 169 -7.54 -4.83 35.74
C TYR A 169 -7.91 -3.38 35.48
N ALA A 170 -9.19 -3.12 35.20
CA ALA A 170 -9.69 -1.77 35.03
C ALA A 170 -11.10 -1.63 35.60
N THR A 171 -11.40 -0.45 36.13
CA THR A 171 -12.70 -0.11 36.70
C THR A 171 -13.47 0.77 35.72
N PHE A 172 -14.75 0.46 35.47
CA PHE A 172 -15.59 1.29 34.62
C PHE A 172 -16.00 2.57 35.37
N MET A 173 -15.46 3.71 34.93
CA MET A 173 -15.73 5.04 35.50
C MET A 173 -16.78 5.84 34.71
N GLN A 174 -17.37 5.26 33.66
CA GLN A 174 -18.35 5.94 32.80
C GLN A 174 -19.55 5.04 32.52
N LYS A 175 -20.76 5.62 32.54
CA LYS A 175 -22.02 4.98 32.17
C LYS A 175 -22.37 5.25 30.69
N GLY A 176 -23.25 4.44 30.11
CA GLY A 176 -23.85 4.70 28.79
C GLY A 176 -22.93 4.53 27.57
N LYS A 177 -21.70 4.03 27.71
CA LYS A 177 -20.85 3.71 26.55
C LYS A 177 -21.25 2.36 25.97
N VAL A 178 -21.34 2.25 24.65
CA VAL A 178 -21.71 0.99 23.98
C VAL A 178 -20.56 -0.02 24.08
N LEU A 179 -20.88 -1.26 24.43
CA LEU A 179 -19.98 -2.40 24.36
C LEU A 179 -20.26 -3.14 23.05
N TRP A 180 -19.25 -3.35 22.22
CA TRP A 180 -19.39 -3.95 20.89
C TRP A 180 -18.93 -5.42 20.87
N ASN A 181 -19.60 -6.26 20.08
CA ASN A 181 -19.18 -7.65 19.83
C ASN A 181 -18.16 -7.76 18.69
N ASN A 182 -18.02 -6.73 17.85
CA ASN A 182 -17.16 -6.76 16.68
C ASN A 182 -16.55 -5.37 16.37
N PHE A 183 -15.55 -5.36 15.49
CA PHE A 183 -14.84 -4.15 15.05
C PHE A 183 -15.55 -3.38 13.92
N SER A 184 -16.68 -3.88 13.42
CA SER A 184 -17.53 -3.16 12.47
C SER A 184 -18.53 -2.23 13.16
N PHE A 185 -18.56 -2.22 14.50
CA PHE A 185 -19.42 -1.38 15.32
C PHE A 185 -20.91 -1.47 14.93
N ASN A 186 -21.35 -2.66 14.51
CA ASN A 186 -22.72 -2.91 14.06
C ASN A 186 -23.45 -3.96 14.90
N SER A 187 -22.79 -4.56 15.89
CA SER A 187 -23.39 -5.51 16.83
C SER A 187 -23.08 -5.09 18.27
N ALA A 188 -24.06 -4.47 18.91
CA ALA A 188 -23.96 -4.06 20.31
C ALA A 188 -24.19 -5.27 21.23
N ARG A 189 -23.35 -5.38 22.26
CA ARG A 189 -23.49 -6.32 23.37
C ARG A 189 -24.31 -5.73 24.53
N GLY A 190 -24.36 -4.40 24.62
CA GLY A 190 -24.98 -3.67 25.72
C GLY A 190 -24.26 -2.34 25.95
N ASN A 191 -24.28 -1.85 27.19
CA ASN A 191 -23.58 -0.63 27.57
C ASN A 191 -22.89 -0.74 28.94
N THR A 192 -22.07 0.26 29.28
CA THR A 192 -21.27 0.28 30.52
C THR A 192 -22.05 0.63 31.79
N SER A 193 -23.35 0.95 31.71
CA SER A 193 -24.10 1.42 32.88
C SER A 193 -24.20 0.39 34.00
N SER A 194 -24.38 -0.89 33.66
CA SER A 194 -24.41 -2.01 34.63
C SER A 194 -23.03 -2.41 35.18
N TYR A 195 -21.96 -1.85 34.61
CA TYR A 195 -20.58 -2.10 35.00
C TYR A 195 -19.95 -0.95 35.79
N TYR A 196 -20.62 0.20 35.91
CA TYR A 196 -20.08 1.36 36.61
C TYR A 196 -19.63 1.02 38.03
N GLY A 197 -18.39 1.40 38.37
CA GLY A 197 -17.74 1.08 39.65
C GLY A 197 -17.21 -0.36 39.76
N LYS A 198 -17.49 -1.25 38.80
CA LYS A 198 -16.98 -2.63 38.83
C LYS A 198 -15.61 -2.71 38.18
N THR A 199 -14.73 -3.48 38.82
CA THR A 199 -13.40 -3.83 38.29
C THR A 199 -13.49 -5.13 37.49
N VAL A 200 -12.95 -5.11 36.28
CA VAL A 200 -12.89 -6.28 35.38
C VAL A 200 -11.46 -6.60 34.99
N LYS A 201 -11.22 -7.86 34.63
CA LYS A 201 -9.95 -8.31 34.05
C LYS A 201 -9.91 -7.99 32.56
N ILE A 202 -8.90 -7.24 32.14
CA ILE A 202 -8.53 -7.04 30.74
C ILE A 202 -7.69 -8.25 30.32
N LYS A 203 -8.21 -9.02 29.36
CA LYS A 203 -7.51 -10.19 28.78
C LYS A 203 -6.55 -9.81 27.64
N GLY A 204 -6.72 -8.63 27.08
CA GLY A 204 -5.94 -8.13 25.96
C GLY A 204 -6.62 -7.00 25.23
N TYR A 205 -5.98 -6.54 24.17
CA TYR A 205 -6.45 -5.46 23.31
C TYR A 205 -6.12 -5.74 21.85
N TYR A 206 -6.72 -4.94 20.99
CA TYR A 206 -6.47 -4.90 19.56
C TYR A 206 -5.93 -3.51 19.21
N GLN A 207 -5.26 -3.39 18.08
CA GLN A 207 -4.76 -2.11 17.57
C GLN A 207 -5.34 -1.96 16.17
N HIS A 208 -6.47 -1.27 16.10
CA HIS A 208 -7.20 -1.12 14.85
C HIS A 208 -6.42 -0.20 13.89
N LEU A 209 -6.64 -0.35 12.58
CA LEU A 209 -5.97 0.42 11.53
C LEU A 209 -6.04 1.93 11.80
N ASN A 210 -7.19 2.42 12.25
CA ASN A 210 -7.45 3.82 12.62
C ASN A 210 -6.79 4.29 13.94
N ASN A 211 -5.86 3.50 14.50
CA ASN A 211 -5.18 3.75 15.78
C ASN A 211 -6.05 3.68 17.05
N SER A 212 -7.23 3.05 17.01
CA SER A 212 -8.06 2.77 18.21
C SER A 212 -7.85 1.38 18.80
#